data_AF-A0A222FH79-F1
#
_entry.id   AF-A0A222FH79-F1
#
_cell.length_a   1.000
_cell.length_b   1.000
_cell.length_c   1.000
_cell.angle_alpha   90.00
_cell.angle_beta   90.00
_cell.angle_gamma   90.00
#
_symmetry.space_group_name_H-M   'P 1'
#
loop_
_entity.id
_entity.type
_entity.pdbx_description
1 polymer ?
#
loop_
_entity_poly.entity_id
_entity_poly.type
_entity_poly.pdbx_seq_one_letter_code
_entity_poly.pdbx_strand_id
1 'polypeptide(L)'
;MRFSRPTLTVIMLSSMLLIVIINLRHQHQQDMPLEPMSLAPLAQQVWDTWRTQEGVQIWHAMQAGQTGQLTLLFDDGSTGQQPLSSDDWAQQLRALPPASQARSATMLLHGPWTQQEAQAMAAYIVQHQRLTALTHRSSELLICIAEQLPGALWIAEQQGRDWHQLAELQPLTEPSWPDRNQWQSWRQQQAQRLRQAWLSTAGQIDIRRHLAYHRWSEDVYRQLYQSLADSQRTAPQQAQQCLLSTLSNTRE
;
A
#
# COMPACT_ATOMS: atom_id res chain seq x y z
N MET A 1 -62.07 19.26 4.60
CA MET A 1 -61.47 20.19 3.61
C MET A 1 -61.22 19.41 2.32
N ARG A 2 -61.93 19.71 1.22
CA ARG A 2 -61.66 19.14 -0.11
C ARG A 2 -60.78 20.14 -0.86
N PHE A 3 -59.49 19.82 -1.01
CA PHE A 3 -58.60 20.61 -1.86
C PHE A 3 -59.07 20.52 -3.32
N SER A 4 -59.16 21.67 -4.00
CA SER A 4 -59.56 21.69 -5.41
C SER A 4 -58.45 21.12 -6.29
N ARG A 5 -58.80 20.48 -7.41
CA ARG A 5 -57.83 19.95 -8.38
C ARG A 5 -56.68 20.93 -8.71
N PRO A 6 -56.89 22.23 -8.97
CA PRO A 6 -55.78 23.16 -9.25
C PRO A 6 -54.88 23.42 -8.04
N THR A 7 -55.41 23.48 -6.81
CA THR A 7 -54.56 23.61 -5.61
C THR A 7 -53.66 22.41 -5.39
N LEU A 8 -54.11 21.21 -5.78
CA LEU A 8 -53.32 19.98 -5.64
C LEU A 8 -52.20 19.90 -6.68
N THR A 9 -52.45 20.38 -7.91
CA THR A 9 -51.44 20.48 -8.97
C THR A 9 -50.36 21.50 -8.64
N VAL A 10 -50.73 22.65 -8.07
CA VAL A 10 -49.77 23.69 -7.62
C VAL A 10 -48.89 23.17 -6.49
N ILE A 11 -49.46 22.45 -5.50
CA ILE A 11 -48.70 21.84 -4.41
C ILE A 11 -47.73 20.76 -4.93
N MET A 12 -48.16 19.91 -5.87
CA MET A 12 -47.30 18.90 -6.52
C MET A 12 -46.15 19.52 -7.32
N LEU A 13 -46.41 20.57 -8.11
CA LEU A 13 -45.37 21.25 -8.88
C LEU A 13 -44.37 21.96 -7.97
N SER A 14 -44.85 22.61 -6.92
CA SER A 14 -43.97 23.30 -5.96
C SER A 14 -43.15 22.33 -5.12
N SER A 15 -43.69 21.17 -4.73
CA SER A 15 -42.91 20.13 -4.03
C SER A 15 -41.88 19.46 -4.95
N MET A 16 -42.21 19.18 -6.21
CA MET A 16 -41.24 18.68 -7.19
C MET A 16 -40.12 19.69 -7.45
N LEU A 17 -40.44 20.97 -7.62
CA LEU A 17 -39.44 22.02 -7.82
C LEU A 17 -38.50 22.16 -6.61
N LEU A 18 -39.06 22.09 -5.40
CA LEU A 18 -38.28 22.13 -4.15
C LEU A 18 -37.30 20.95 -4.07
N ILE A 19 -37.75 19.73 -4.39
CA ILE A 19 -36.91 18.53 -4.40
C ILE A 19 -35.78 18.68 -5.41
N VAL A 20 -36.06 19.17 -6.63
CA VAL A 20 -35.04 19.40 -7.66
C VAL A 20 -34.01 20.42 -7.20
N ILE A 21 -34.42 21.55 -6.61
CA ILE A 21 -33.50 22.57 -6.10
C ILE A 21 -32.61 22.02 -4.99
N ILE A 22 -33.18 21.27 -4.04
CA ILE A 22 -32.42 20.65 -2.95
C ILE A 22 -31.41 19.64 -3.51
N ASN A 23 -31.83 18.82 -4.47
CA ASN A 23 -30.99 17.77 -5.04
C ASN A 23 -29.84 18.38 -5.88
N LEU A 24 -30.12 19.41 -6.69
CA LEU A 24 -29.10 20.14 -7.45
C LEU A 24 -28.09 20.84 -6.54
N ARG A 25 -28.57 21.49 -5.46
CA ARG A 25 -27.68 22.14 -4.49
C ARG A 25 -26.80 21.12 -3.76
N HIS A 26 -27.36 19.96 -3.41
CA HIS A 26 -26.63 18.88 -2.77
C HIS A 26 -25.57 18.28 -3.71
N GLN A 27 -25.93 17.96 -4.95
CA GLN A 27 -24.99 17.49 -5.98
C GLN A 27 -23.87 18.51 -6.22
N HIS A 28 -24.22 19.79 -6.36
CA HIS A 28 -23.23 20.84 -6.53
C HIS A 28 -22.23 20.92 -5.37
N GLN A 29 -22.68 20.73 -4.13
CA GLN A 29 -21.78 20.66 -2.97
C GLN A 29 -20.90 19.40 -2.94
N GLN A 30 -21.41 18.25 -3.38
CA GLN A 30 -20.66 16.99 -3.45
C GLN A 30 -19.56 17.02 -4.52
N ASP A 31 -19.72 17.86 -5.54
CA ASP A 31 -18.80 17.96 -6.68
C ASP A 31 -17.81 19.14 -6.54
N MET A 32 -17.94 19.96 -5.50
CA MET A 32 -16.93 20.99 -5.21
C MET A 32 -15.59 20.35 -4.85
N PRO A 33 -14.48 20.87 -5.39
CA PRO A 33 -13.15 20.39 -5.05
C PRO A 33 -12.92 20.51 -3.55
N LEU A 34 -12.21 19.53 -3.01
CA LEU A 34 -11.76 19.56 -1.63
C LEU A 34 -10.50 20.39 -1.54
N GLU A 35 -10.39 21.16 -0.47
CA GLU A 35 -9.15 21.88 -0.18
C GLU A 35 -8.02 20.88 0.13
N PRO A 36 -6.81 21.15 -0.39
CA PRO A 36 -5.59 20.44 -0.01
C PRO A 36 -5.38 20.38 1.50
N MET A 37 -4.93 19.24 2.01
CA MET A 37 -4.50 19.13 3.40
C MET A 37 -3.02 19.47 3.53
N SER A 38 -2.65 20.20 4.58
CA SER A 38 -1.24 20.37 4.93
C SER A 38 -0.73 19.13 5.67
N LEU A 39 0.11 18.33 5.00
CA LEU A 39 0.75 17.15 5.58
C LEU A 39 2.21 17.47 5.98
N ALA A 40 2.60 17.06 7.18
CA ALA A 40 4.00 17.17 7.59
C ALA A 40 4.86 16.20 6.76
N PRO A 41 6.10 16.57 6.36
CA PRO A 41 6.93 15.68 5.57
C PRO A 41 7.27 14.39 6.33
N LEU A 42 7.40 13.28 5.60
CA LEU A 42 7.94 12.04 6.12
C LEU A 42 9.46 12.14 6.13
N ALA A 43 10.08 11.89 7.29
CA ALA A 43 11.54 11.88 7.40
C ALA A 43 12.14 10.82 6.46
N GLN A 44 13.30 11.12 5.87
CA GLN A 44 14.03 10.14 5.09
C GLN A 44 14.49 9.00 6.00
N GLN A 45 14.24 7.77 5.58
CA GLN A 45 14.61 6.57 6.33
C GLN A 45 15.94 6.04 5.80
N VAL A 46 16.80 5.56 6.70
CA VAL A 46 18.12 5.03 6.36
C VAL A 46 17.99 3.54 6.09
N TRP A 47 17.45 3.21 4.92
CA TRP A 47 17.45 1.85 4.38
C TRP A 47 18.32 1.82 3.13
N ASP A 48 19.32 0.98 3.15
CA ASP A 48 20.13 0.66 1.98
C ASP A 48 19.49 -0.48 1.20
N THR A 49 19.61 -0.42 -0.12
CA THR A 49 18.93 -1.31 -1.05
C THR A 49 19.92 -1.72 -2.13
N TRP A 50 20.06 -3.03 -2.39
CA TRP A 50 20.89 -3.54 -3.47
C TRP A 50 20.39 -4.88 -3.99
N ARG A 51 20.97 -5.34 -5.09
CA ARG A 51 20.72 -6.67 -5.65
C ARG A 51 22.00 -7.50 -5.64
N THR A 52 21.86 -8.78 -5.35
CA THR A 52 22.96 -9.75 -5.54
C THR A 52 23.11 -10.11 -7.02
N GLN A 53 24.14 -10.90 -7.35
CA GLN A 53 24.37 -11.37 -8.73
C GLN A 53 23.24 -12.28 -9.22
N GLU A 54 22.62 -13.03 -8.31
CA GLU A 54 21.45 -13.88 -8.52
C GLU A 54 20.14 -13.07 -8.65
N GLY A 55 20.22 -11.74 -8.55
CA GLY A 55 19.10 -10.82 -8.65
C GLY A 55 18.22 -10.75 -7.40
N VAL A 56 18.64 -11.35 -6.28
CA VAL A 56 17.92 -11.28 -5.01
C VAL A 56 18.00 -9.85 -4.49
N GLN A 57 16.84 -9.23 -4.23
CA GLN A 57 16.77 -7.90 -3.63
C GLN A 57 17.07 -7.98 -2.14
N ILE A 58 17.97 -7.13 -1.66
CA ILE A 58 18.36 -7.01 -0.27
C ILE A 58 18.00 -5.61 0.22
N TRP A 59 17.36 -5.56 1.39
CA TRP A 59 17.08 -4.34 2.13
C TRP A 59 17.80 -4.40 3.47
N HIS A 60 18.54 -3.35 3.81
CA HIS A 60 19.31 -3.28 5.03
C HIS A 60 19.02 -1.99 5.77
N ALA A 61 18.90 -2.08 7.09
CA ALA A 61 18.94 -0.91 7.95
C ALA A 61 19.78 -1.23 9.19
N MET A 62 20.75 -0.35 9.44
CA MET A 62 21.58 -0.43 10.64
C MET A 62 20.85 0.20 11.83
N GLN A 63 20.78 -0.53 12.94
CA GLN A 63 20.26 -0.04 14.21
C GLN A 63 21.18 -0.47 15.34
N ALA A 64 21.43 0.43 16.31
CA ALA A 64 22.17 0.07 17.52
C ALA A 64 21.47 -1.08 18.28
N GLY A 65 22.26 -2.04 18.73
CA GLY A 65 21.77 -3.22 19.46
C GLY A 65 22.81 -4.33 19.51
N GLN A 66 22.49 -5.41 20.22
CA GLN A 66 23.32 -6.63 20.26
C GLN A 66 22.76 -7.74 19.38
N THR A 67 21.53 -7.61 18.93
CA THR A 67 20.82 -8.56 18.07
C THR A 67 20.13 -7.81 16.94
N GLY A 68 19.94 -8.51 15.84
CA GLY A 68 19.11 -8.06 14.73
C GLY A 68 18.28 -9.22 14.18
N GLN A 69 17.61 -8.94 13.08
CA GLN A 69 16.68 -9.84 12.43
C GLN A 69 17.06 -10.02 10.96
N LEU A 70 17.27 -11.27 10.57
CA LEU A 70 17.20 -11.70 9.18
C LEU A 70 15.75 -12.09 8.89
N THR A 71 15.20 -11.56 7.80
CA THR A 71 13.90 -11.98 7.27
C THR A 71 14.04 -12.36 5.80
N LEU A 72 13.56 -13.54 5.44
CA LEU A 72 13.37 -14.00 4.08
C LEU A 72 11.87 -13.95 3.75
N LEU A 73 11.53 -13.36 2.62
CA LEU A 73 10.17 -13.34 2.09
C LEU A 73 10.17 -14.13 0.79
N PHE A 74 9.46 -15.25 0.78
CA PHE A 74 9.39 -16.15 -0.37
C PHE A 74 8.22 -15.78 -1.28
N ASP A 75 8.26 -16.20 -2.54
CA ASP A 75 7.22 -15.93 -3.55
C ASP A 75 5.83 -16.43 -3.17
N ASP A 76 5.74 -17.56 -2.48
CA ASP A 76 4.54 -18.16 -1.91
C ASP A 76 3.93 -17.35 -0.74
N GLY A 77 4.55 -16.24 -0.35
CA GLY A 77 4.11 -15.39 0.77
C GLY A 77 4.55 -15.91 2.14
N SER A 78 5.20 -17.07 2.21
CA SER A 78 5.81 -17.55 3.46
C SER A 78 6.97 -16.66 3.87
N THR A 79 7.17 -16.54 5.18
CA THR A 79 8.25 -15.74 5.75
C THR A 79 9.13 -16.60 6.65
N GLY A 80 10.45 -16.46 6.48
CA GLY A 80 11.44 -17.07 7.36
C GLY A 80 12.11 -15.98 8.17
N GLN A 81 12.07 -16.08 9.50
CA GLN A 81 12.67 -15.11 10.41
C GLN A 81 13.73 -15.80 11.28
N GLN A 82 14.95 -15.26 11.27
CA GLN A 82 16.04 -15.71 12.12
C GLN A 82 16.64 -14.53 12.89
N PRO A 83 16.52 -14.49 14.23
CA PRO A 83 17.28 -13.54 15.02
C PRO A 83 18.77 -13.88 14.93
N LEU A 84 19.61 -12.86 14.78
CA LEU A 84 21.05 -13.01 14.69
C LEU A 84 21.75 -12.11 15.69
N SER A 85 22.82 -12.61 16.30
CA SER A 85 23.69 -11.82 17.18
C SER A 85 24.61 -10.90 16.37
N SER A 86 24.94 -9.73 16.91
CA SER A 86 26.00 -8.85 16.39
C SER A 86 27.34 -9.55 16.28
N ASP A 87 27.76 -10.26 17.32
CA ASP A 87 29.12 -10.82 17.43
C ASP A 87 29.27 -12.23 16.85
N ASP A 88 28.14 -12.92 16.61
CA ASP A 88 28.15 -14.36 16.28
C ASP A 88 27.24 -14.75 15.10
N TRP A 89 26.78 -13.77 14.31
CA TRP A 89 25.94 -14.04 13.14
C TRP A 89 26.57 -15.09 12.21
N ALA A 90 27.89 -15.11 12.06
CA ALA A 90 28.56 -16.02 11.14
C ALA A 90 28.44 -17.49 11.56
N GLN A 91 28.58 -17.82 12.85
CA GLN A 91 28.38 -19.19 13.32
C GLN A 91 26.90 -19.58 13.26
N GLN A 92 26.01 -18.64 13.62
CA GLN A 92 24.57 -18.86 13.57
C GLN A 92 24.07 -19.14 12.14
N LEU A 93 24.58 -18.42 11.13
CA LEU A 93 24.27 -18.69 9.73
C LEU A 93 24.83 -20.03 9.24
N ARG A 94 25.99 -20.47 9.73
CA ARG A 94 26.55 -21.79 9.41
C ARG A 94 25.74 -22.95 9.97
N ALA A 95 25.02 -22.73 11.07
CA ALA A 95 24.13 -23.71 11.66
C ALA A 95 22.81 -23.88 10.88
N LEU A 96 22.50 -22.99 9.93
CA LEU A 96 21.29 -23.13 9.11
C LEU A 96 21.39 -24.36 8.20
N PRO A 97 20.32 -25.17 8.09
CA PRO A 97 20.32 -26.28 7.15
C PRO A 97 20.39 -25.76 5.71
N PRO A 98 21.19 -26.39 4.82
CA PRO A 98 21.23 -26.00 3.43
C PRO A 98 19.88 -26.29 2.75
N ALA A 99 19.47 -25.42 1.83
CA ALA A 99 18.25 -25.66 1.07
C ALA A 99 18.46 -26.75 0.01
N SER A 100 17.52 -27.69 -0.08
CA SER A 100 17.56 -28.76 -1.09
C SER A 100 17.24 -28.25 -2.50
N GLN A 101 16.44 -27.18 -2.61
CA GLN A 101 15.96 -26.63 -3.88
C GLN A 101 16.09 -25.10 -3.89
N ALA A 102 16.22 -24.55 -5.09
CA ALA A 102 16.22 -23.11 -5.27
C ALA A 102 14.82 -22.54 -5.02
N ARG A 103 14.74 -21.40 -4.33
CA ARG A 103 13.48 -20.70 -4.04
C ARG A 103 13.61 -19.22 -4.33
N SER A 104 12.55 -18.61 -4.85
CA SER A 104 12.53 -17.18 -5.11
C SER A 104 12.30 -16.42 -3.80
N ALA A 105 13.12 -15.42 -3.50
CA ALA A 105 12.97 -14.64 -2.29
C ALA A 105 13.51 -13.20 -2.40
N THR A 106 13.13 -12.37 -1.44
CA THR A 106 13.82 -11.13 -1.08
C THR A 106 14.26 -11.20 0.38
N MET A 107 15.28 -10.43 0.73
CA MET A 107 15.86 -10.44 2.07
C MET A 107 15.77 -9.07 2.73
N LEU A 108 15.44 -9.06 4.02
CA LEU A 108 15.55 -7.90 4.89
C LEU A 108 16.56 -8.23 6.00
N LEU A 109 17.51 -7.33 6.21
CA LEU A 109 18.51 -7.36 7.27
C LEU A 109 18.33 -6.11 8.13
N HIS A 110 17.92 -6.28 9.37
CA HIS A 110 17.73 -5.14 10.28
C HIS A 110 18.44 -5.41 11.59
N GLY A 111 19.47 -4.63 11.91
CA GLY A 111 20.29 -4.91 13.09
C GLY A 111 21.57 -4.10 13.17
N PRO A 112 22.49 -4.45 14.08
CA PRO A 112 23.69 -3.67 14.39
C PRO A 112 24.83 -3.82 13.38
N TRP A 113 24.56 -4.46 12.23
CA TRP A 113 25.57 -4.78 11.25
C TRP A 113 25.80 -3.64 10.27
N THR A 114 27.08 -3.41 9.98
CA THR A 114 27.51 -2.51 8.91
C THR A 114 27.04 -3.02 7.55
N GLN A 115 27.07 -2.15 6.54
CA GLN A 115 26.73 -2.53 5.17
C GLN A 115 27.61 -3.67 4.64
N GLN A 116 28.91 -3.69 4.98
CA GLN A 116 29.83 -4.75 4.57
C GLN A 116 29.47 -6.10 5.20
N GLU A 117 29.13 -6.12 6.48
CA GLU A 117 28.67 -7.33 7.16
C GLU A 117 27.34 -7.81 6.58
N ALA A 118 26.39 -6.89 6.33
CA ALA A 118 25.11 -7.22 5.71
C ALA A 118 25.29 -7.81 4.30
N GLN A 119 26.23 -7.29 3.51
CA GLN A 119 26.59 -7.86 2.21
C GLN A 119 27.18 -9.26 2.34
N ALA A 120 28.06 -9.50 3.32
CA ALA A 120 28.63 -10.82 3.57
C ALA A 120 27.57 -11.83 4.01
N MET A 121 26.64 -11.43 4.89
CA MET A 121 25.47 -12.24 5.28
C MET A 121 24.61 -12.56 4.07
N ALA A 122 24.24 -11.55 3.29
CA ALA A 122 23.38 -11.73 2.13
C ALA A 122 24.00 -12.71 1.13
N ALA A 123 25.29 -12.55 0.80
CA ALA A 123 25.99 -13.46 -0.09
C ALA A 123 25.97 -14.91 0.43
N TYR A 124 26.30 -15.11 1.71
CA TYR A 124 26.26 -16.43 2.33
C TYR A 124 24.87 -17.05 2.27
N ILE A 125 23.83 -16.32 2.68
CA ILE A 125 22.45 -16.83 2.75
C ILE A 125 21.92 -17.12 1.35
N VAL A 126 22.14 -16.23 0.37
CA VAL A 126 21.69 -16.44 -1.01
C VAL A 126 22.27 -17.72 -1.58
N GLN A 127 23.57 -17.96 -1.37
CA GLN A 127 24.22 -19.19 -1.82
C GLN A 127 23.73 -20.42 -1.04
N HIS A 128 23.74 -20.36 0.30
CA HIS A 128 23.45 -21.48 1.18
C HIS A 128 21.98 -21.92 1.18
N GLN A 129 21.06 -20.96 1.01
CA GLN A 129 19.63 -21.20 0.88
C GLN A 129 19.17 -21.28 -0.60
N ARG A 130 20.12 -21.24 -1.56
CA ARG A 130 19.86 -21.32 -3.01
C ARG A 130 18.79 -20.31 -3.45
N LEU A 131 18.86 -19.09 -2.94
CA LEU A 131 17.86 -18.06 -3.23
C LEU A 131 18.01 -17.54 -4.65
N THR A 132 16.89 -17.27 -5.29
CA THR A 132 16.81 -16.65 -6.62
C THR A 132 15.92 -15.43 -6.57
N ALA A 133 16.04 -14.55 -7.56
CA ALA A 133 15.19 -13.37 -7.66
C ALA A 133 13.71 -13.74 -7.70
N LEU A 134 12.87 -12.97 -6.99
CA LEU A 134 11.43 -12.98 -7.23
C LEU A 134 11.15 -12.68 -8.71
N THR A 135 10.28 -13.45 -9.36
CA THR A 135 9.85 -13.14 -10.73
C THR A 135 9.15 -11.77 -10.76
N HIS A 136 9.39 -10.99 -11.82
CA HIS A 136 8.75 -9.68 -11.96
C HIS A 136 7.23 -9.89 -12.14
N ARG A 137 6.44 -9.51 -11.14
CA ARG A 137 5.02 -9.22 -11.34
C ARG A 137 4.89 -7.77 -11.81
N SER A 138 5.36 -7.44 -13.01
CA SER A 138 4.87 -6.20 -13.65
C SER A 138 3.48 -6.49 -14.21
N SER A 139 2.48 -6.52 -13.33
CA SER A 139 1.09 -6.60 -13.76
C SER A 139 0.59 -5.19 -14.06
N GLU A 140 -0.24 -5.05 -15.11
CA GLU A 140 -1.00 -3.82 -15.37
C GLU A 140 -1.74 -3.34 -14.12
N LEU A 141 -2.12 -4.29 -13.25
CA LEU A 141 -2.66 -4.03 -11.91
C LEU A 141 -1.76 -3.15 -11.04
N LEU A 142 -0.45 -3.42 -10.94
CA LEU A 142 0.43 -2.58 -10.10
C LEU A 142 0.55 -1.16 -10.65
N ILE A 143 0.62 -1.02 -11.98
CA ILE A 143 0.65 0.31 -12.64
C ILE A 143 -0.63 1.06 -12.32
N CYS A 144 -1.78 0.41 -12.53
CA CYS A 144 -3.09 0.95 -12.23
C CYS A 144 -3.22 1.47 -10.79
N ILE A 145 -2.79 0.66 -9.82
CA ILE A 145 -2.84 1.02 -8.40
C ILE A 145 -1.88 2.18 -8.10
N ALA A 146 -0.67 2.19 -8.66
CA ALA A 146 0.30 3.25 -8.44
C ALA A 146 -0.20 4.62 -8.90
N GLU A 147 -0.99 4.66 -9.98
CA GLU A 147 -1.60 5.88 -10.49
C GLU A 147 -2.82 6.33 -9.67
N GLN A 148 -3.45 5.41 -8.94
CA GLN A 148 -4.74 5.63 -8.26
C GLN A 148 -4.67 5.38 -6.74
N LEU A 149 -3.50 5.64 -6.11
CA LEU A 149 -3.16 5.20 -4.75
C LEU A 149 -4.24 5.49 -3.67
N PRO A 150 -4.73 6.73 -3.48
CA PRO A 150 -5.77 6.99 -2.47
C PRO A 150 -7.08 6.25 -2.75
N GLY A 151 -7.49 6.17 -4.02
CA GLY A 151 -8.69 5.44 -4.41
C GLY A 151 -8.54 3.93 -4.24
N ALA A 152 -7.37 3.39 -4.57
CA ALA A 152 -7.04 1.99 -4.36
C ALA A 152 -7.05 1.63 -2.86
N LEU A 153 -6.48 2.48 -2.00
CA LEU A 153 -6.53 2.28 -0.55
C LEU A 153 -7.96 2.29 -0.01
N TRP A 154 -8.83 3.17 -0.50
CA TRP A 154 -10.25 3.15 -0.14
C TRP A 154 -10.91 1.83 -0.52
N ILE A 155 -10.72 1.39 -1.77
CA ILE A 155 -11.26 0.11 -2.25
C ILE A 155 -10.76 -1.06 -1.40
N ALA A 156 -9.48 -1.04 -1.01
CA ALA A 156 -8.90 -2.05 -0.13
C ALA A 156 -9.65 -2.13 1.20
N GLU A 157 -9.90 -0.99 1.85
CA GLU A 157 -10.63 -0.98 3.11
C GLU A 157 -12.07 -1.48 2.98
N GLN A 158 -12.75 -1.22 1.86
CA GLN A 158 -14.07 -1.80 1.57
C GLN A 158 -14.03 -3.33 1.47
N GLN A 159 -12.85 -3.92 1.22
CA GLN A 159 -12.62 -5.36 1.17
C GLN A 159 -12.01 -5.92 2.47
N GLY A 160 -11.92 -5.10 3.53
CA GLY A 160 -11.28 -5.49 4.79
C GLY A 160 -9.76 -5.62 4.68
N ARG A 161 -9.16 -4.98 3.66
CA ARG A 161 -7.73 -4.97 3.38
C ARG A 161 -7.12 -3.61 3.74
N ASP A 162 -5.82 -3.57 3.88
CA ASP A 162 -5.07 -2.34 4.09
C ASP A 162 -4.05 -2.09 2.96
N TRP A 163 -3.18 -1.09 3.16
CA TRP A 163 -2.20 -0.71 2.15
C TRP A 163 -1.20 -1.85 1.81
N HIS A 164 -0.98 -2.78 2.74
CA HIS A 164 -0.05 -3.90 2.55
C HIS A 164 -0.53 -4.85 1.46
N GLN A 165 -1.84 -4.85 1.18
CA GLN A 165 -2.51 -5.80 0.29
C GLN A 165 -3.01 -5.13 -1.00
N LEU A 166 -2.56 -3.92 -1.31
CA LEU A 166 -2.99 -3.21 -2.52
C LEU A 166 -2.75 -4.04 -3.79
N ALA A 167 -1.62 -4.74 -3.87
CA ALA A 167 -1.25 -5.56 -5.02
C ALA A 167 -2.17 -6.78 -5.27
N GLU A 168 -3.11 -7.05 -4.36
CA GLU A 168 -4.10 -8.13 -4.45
C GLU A 168 -5.52 -7.61 -4.69
N LEU A 169 -5.66 -6.30 -4.94
CA LEU A 169 -6.97 -5.69 -5.08
C LEU A 169 -7.75 -6.24 -6.26
N GLN A 170 -9.04 -6.40 -6.03
CA GLN A 170 -10.04 -6.69 -7.06
C GLN A 170 -10.99 -5.49 -7.17
N PRO A 171 -11.66 -5.28 -8.30
CA PRO A 171 -12.75 -4.32 -8.37
C PRO A 171 -13.90 -4.72 -7.45
N LEU A 172 -14.58 -3.73 -6.87
CA LEU A 172 -15.79 -3.97 -6.08
C LEU A 172 -16.95 -4.39 -6.98
N THR A 173 -17.74 -5.37 -6.54
CA THR A 173 -18.98 -5.77 -7.22
C THR A 173 -20.08 -4.74 -7.01
N GLU A 174 -20.20 -4.20 -5.80
CA GLU A 174 -21.20 -3.20 -5.41
C GLU A 174 -20.49 -2.03 -4.73
N PRO A 175 -19.92 -1.09 -5.51
CA PRO A 175 -19.15 -0.01 -4.93
C PRO A 175 -20.05 1.00 -4.20
N SER A 176 -19.68 1.32 -2.97
CA SER A 176 -20.20 2.46 -2.22
C SER A 176 -19.17 3.58 -2.23
N TRP A 177 -19.53 4.72 -2.82
CA TRP A 177 -18.64 5.88 -2.91
C TRP A 177 -18.81 6.80 -1.72
N PRO A 178 -17.72 7.34 -1.16
CA PRO A 178 -17.81 8.28 -0.06
C PRO A 178 -18.49 9.56 -0.50
N ASP A 179 -19.28 10.13 0.40
CA ASP A 179 -19.63 11.54 0.29
C ASP A 179 -18.41 12.44 0.60
N ARG A 180 -18.54 13.74 0.35
CA ARG A 180 -17.46 14.71 0.52
C ARG A 180 -16.89 14.73 1.95
N ASN A 181 -17.74 14.67 2.97
CA ASN A 181 -17.31 14.75 4.37
C ASN A 181 -16.67 13.44 4.83
N GLN A 182 -17.23 12.31 4.41
CA GLN A 182 -16.64 10.99 4.64
C GLN A 182 -15.24 10.91 4.03
N TRP A 183 -15.07 11.35 2.78
CA TRP A 183 -13.77 11.35 2.12
C TRP A 183 -12.78 12.30 2.79
N GLN A 184 -13.21 13.49 3.20
CA GLN A 184 -12.35 14.44 3.91
C GLN A 184 -11.84 13.86 5.24
N SER A 185 -12.75 13.32 6.06
CA SER A 185 -12.41 12.68 7.34
C SER A 185 -11.50 11.48 7.14
N TRP A 186 -11.82 10.63 6.15
CA TRP A 186 -11.07 9.43 5.85
C TRP A 186 -9.62 9.73 5.46
N ARG A 187 -9.39 10.70 4.55
CA ARG A 187 -8.01 11.04 4.13
C ARG A 187 -7.18 11.56 5.29
N GLN A 188 -7.77 12.34 6.21
CA GLN A 188 -7.09 12.79 7.42
C GLN A 188 -6.70 11.61 8.31
N GLN A 189 -7.63 10.68 8.54
CA GLN A 189 -7.38 9.48 9.33
C GLN A 189 -6.28 8.61 8.72
N GLN A 190 -6.32 8.38 7.40
CA GLN A 190 -5.31 7.57 6.72
C GLN A 190 -3.94 8.24 6.74
N ALA A 191 -3.85 9.56 6.52
CA ALA A 191 -2.58 10.26 6.59
C ALA A 191 -1.95 10.12 7.98
N GLN A 192 -2.75 10.19 9.04
CA GLN A 192 -2.28 9.96 10.41
C GLN A 192 -1.78 8.52 10.61
N ARG A 193 -2.56 7.51 10.19
CA ARG A 193 -2.17 6.09 10.29
C ARG A 193 -0.88 5.79 9.54
N LEU A 194 -0.77 6.23 8.29
CA LEU A 194 0.43 6.01 7.48
C LEU A 194 1.65 6.71 8.09
N ARG A 195 1.48 7.94 8.59
CA ARG A 195 2.57 8.64 9.28
C ARG A 195 3.00 7.91 10.55
N GLN A 196 2.07 7.41 11.36
CA GLN A 196 2.38 6.65 12.57
C GLN A 196 3.18 5.38 12.25
N ALA A 197 2.74 4.61 11.25
CA ALA A 197 3.45 3.43 10.78
C ALA A 197 4.87 3.79 10.30
N TRP A 198 5.04 4.85 9.51
CA TRP A 198 6.35 5.33 9.03
C TRP A 198 7.31 5.73 10.16
N LEU A 199 6.79 6.30 11.25
CA LEU A 199 7.62 6.75 12.37
C LEU A 199 8.00 5.62 13.34
N SER A 200 7.29 4.50 13.31
CA SER A 200 7.57 3.34 14.17
C SER A 200 8.57 2.37 13.52
N THR A 201 9.47 1.77 14.29
CA THR A 201 10.41 0.75 13.77
C THR A 201 9.68 -0.45 13.18
N ALA A 202 8.66 -0.96 13.89
CA ALA A 202 7.85 -2.09 13.41
C ALA A 202 7.15 -1.76 12.09
N GLY A 203 6.50 -0.60 12.00
CA GLY A 203 5.85 -0.15 10.78
C GLY A 203 6.83 0.08 9.64
N GLN A 204 8.06 0.57 9.89
CA GLN A 204 9.09 0.67 8.85
C GLN A 204 9.49 -0.71 8.31
N ILE A 205 9.72 -1.69 9.19
CA ILE A 205 10.03 -3.07 8.77
C ILE A 205 8.88 -3.63 7.95
N ASP A 206 7.63 -3.48 8.41
CA ASP A 206 6.45 -3.92 7.68
C ASP A 206 6.35 -3.22 6.32
N ILE A 207 6.59 -1.90 6.26
CA ILE A 207 6.58 -1.15 5.00
C ILE A 207 7.59 -1.74 4.01
N ARG A 208 8.83 -1.95 4.44
CA ARG A 208 9.86 -2.54 3.59
C ARG A 208 9.52 -3.96 3.18
N ARG A 209 8.93 -4.75 4.07
CA ARG A 209 8.48 -6.11 3.79
C ARG A 209 7.52 -6.12 2.60
N HIS A 210 6.50 -5.28 2.63
CA HIS A 210 5.46 -5.26 1.60
C HIS A 210 5.93 -4.61 0.29
N LEU A 211 6.76 -3.57 0.37
CA LEU A 211 7.40 -3.02 -0.83
C LEU A 211 8.27 -4.05 -1.52
N ALA A 212 9.06 -4.82 -0.75
CA ALA A 212 9.95 -5.85 -1.29
C ALA A 212 9.17 -7.04 -1.87
N TYR A 213 8.17 -7.56 -1.15
CA TYR A 213 7.37 -8.71 -1.57
C TYR A 213 6.59 -8.44 -2.86
N HIS A 214 5.88 -7.31 -2.92
CA HIS A 214 5.10 -6.92 -4.10
C HIS A 214 5.93 -6.19 -5.17
N ARG A 215 7.22 -5.94 -4.90
CA ARG A 215 8.16 -5.24 -5.79
C ARG A 215 7.68 -3.84 -6.20
N TRP A 216 7.03 -3.14 -5.28
CA TRP A 216 6.69 -1.74 -5.44
C TRP A 216 7.95 -0.88 -5.53
N SER A 217 7.85 0.26 -6.19
CA SER A 217 8.88 1.31 -6.06
C SER A 217 9.01 1.74 -4.60
N GLU A 218 10.23 2.05 -4.18
CA GLU A 218 10.55 2.41 -2.79
C GLU A 218 9.79 3.65 -2.30
N ASP A 219 9.33 4.48 -3.24
CA ASP A 219 8.60 5.71 -3.01
C ASP A 219 7.09 5.53 -2.90
N VAL A 220 6.52 4.37 -3.29
CA VAL A 220 5.06 4.18 -3.37
C VAL A 220 4.35 4.50 -2.06
N TYR A 221 4.94 4.10 -0.92
CA TYR A 221 4.37 4.43 0.38
C TYR A 221 4.36 5.94 0.65
N ARG A 222 5.44 6.63 0.28
CA ARG A 222 5.59 8.08 0.42
C ARG A 222 4.62 8.82 -0.50
N GLN A 223 4.47 8.34 -1.73
CA GLN A 223 3.52 8.85 -2.72
C GLN A 223 2.08 8.64 -2.27
N LEU A 224 1.75 7.49 -1.69
CA LEU A 224 0.44 7.23 -1.09
C LEU A 224 0.17 8.25 0.02
N TYR A 225 1.11 8.45 0.94
CA TYR A 225 0.97 9.45 2.00
C TYR A 225 0.75 10.86 1.45
N GLN A 226 1.58 11.29 0.48
CA GLN A 226 1.51 12.63 -0.10
C GLN A 226 0.23 12.84 -0.93
N SER A 227 -0.17 11.86 -1.72
CA SER A 227 -1.37 11.95 -2.57
C SER A 227 -2.67 12.04 -1.78
N LEU A 228 -2.68 11.64 -0.50
CA LEU A 228 -3.82 11.90 0.38
C LEU A 228 -4.09 13.40 0.54
N ALA A 229 -3.07 14.27 0.52
CA ALA A 229 -3.24 15.72 0.68
C ALA A 229 -4.22 16.31 -0.33
N ASP A 230 -4.06 15.95 -1.60
CA ASP A 230 -4.73 16.58 -2.74
C ASP A 230 -5.83 15.72 -3.37
N SER A 231 -5.99 14.47 -2.89
CA SER A 231 -6.95 13.54 -3.49
C SER A 231 -8.40 13.97 -3.33
N GLN A 232 -9.12 13.87 -4.44
CA GLN A 232 -10.52 14.27 -4.56
C GLN A 232 -11.46 13.09 -4.29
N ARG A 233 -12.72 13.39 -3.98
CA ARG A 233 -13.77 12.39 -3.68
C ARG A 233 -13.98 11.37 -4.82
N THR A 234 -13.60 11.74 -6.05
CA THR A 234 -13.69 10.89 -7.24
C THR A 234 -12.59 9.81 -7.32
N ALA A 235 -11.55 9.87 -6.49
CA ALA A 235 -10.43 8.93 -6.56
C ALA A 235 -10.83 7.45 -6.44
N PRO A 236 -11.75 7.03 -5.54
CA PRO A 236 -12.22 5.64 -5.50
C PRO A 236 -12.88 5.19 -6.81
N GLN A 237 -13.65 6.06 -7.46
CA GLN A 237 -14.28 5.74 -8.73
C GLN A 237 -13.25 5.58 -9.86
N GLN A 238 -12.22 6.44 -9.89
CA GLN A 238 -11.13 6.36 -10.87
C GLN A 238 -10.32 5.07 -10.68
N ALA A 239 -10.00 4.73 -9.42
CA ALA A 239 -9.35 3.46 -9.09
C ALA A 239 -10.18 2.24 -9.54
N GLN A 240 -11.49 2.26 -9.28
CA GLN A 240 -12.38 1.17 -9.70
C GLN A 240 -12.42 1.01 -11.23
N GLN A 241 -12.51 2.11 -11.98
CA GLN A 241 -12.50 2.07 -13.44
C GLN A 241 -11.19 1.48 -13.98
N CYS A 242 -10.07 1.87 -13.37
CA CYS A 242 -8.76 1.36 -13.69
C CYS A 242 -8.65 -0.15 -13.38
N LEU A 243 -9.14 -0.62 -12.23
CA LEU A 243 -9.15 -2.04 -11.89
C LEU A 243 -10.01 -2.85 -12.89
N LEU A 244 -11.17 -2.32 -13.29
CA LEU A 244 -12.03 -2.98 -14.28
C LEU A 244 -11.35 -3.10 -15.65
N SER A 245 -10.60 -2.10 -16.10
CA SER A 245 -9.89 -2.17 -17.40
C SER A 245 -8.73 -3.16 -17.39
N THR A 246 -8.03 -3.33 -16.26
CA THR A 246 -6.98 -4.36 -16.16
C THR A 246 -7.52 -5.79 -16.28
N LEU A 247 -8.78 -6.02 -15.89
CA LEU A 247 -9.44 -7.33 -16.03
C LEU A 247 -9.97 -7.59 -17.45
N SER A 248 -10.33 -6.56 -18.22
CA SER A 248 -10.75 -6.73 -19.61
C SER A 248 -9.57 -7.09 -20.51
N ASN A 249 -8.41 -6.47 -20.30
CA ASN A 249 -7.20 -6.72 -21.08
C ASN A 249 -6.59 -8.11 -20.85
N THR A 250 -6.92 -8.78 -19.75
CA THR A 250 -6.45 -10.14 -19.44
C THR A 250 -7.34 -11.24 -20.01
N ARG A 251 -8.46 -10.89 -20.67
CA ARG A 251 -9.40 -11.84 -21.28
C ARG A 251 -9.39 -11.82 -22.82
N GLU A 252 -8.53 -11.01 -23.42
CA GLU A 252 -8.20 -11.04 -24.86
C GLU A 252 -6.91 -11.84 -25.09
#